data_AF-A0A5B0FZ43-F1
#
_entry.id   AF-A0A5B0FZ43-F1
#
_cell.length_a   1.000
_cell.length_b   1.000
_cell.length_c   1.000
_cell.angle_alpha   90.00
_cell.angle_beta   90.00
_cell.angle_gamma   90.00
#
_symmetry.space_group_name_H-M   'P 1'
#
loop_
_entity.id
_entity.type
_entity.pdbx_description
1 polymer ?
#
loop_
_entity_poly.entity_id
_entity_poly.type
_entity_poly.pdbx_seq_one_letter_code
_entity_poly.pdbx_strand_id
1 'polypeptide(L)'
;MTMKDEYDFSKAKRGAVASSKGKTRITIMLDDAVIEAARALAENEGFGYQTVINNTLRQALLSDIGQVAKSAQHGSATTGHLKTGVTATDLKSLEKKLADALSEIRRVMEPDVRP
;
A
#
# COMPACT_ATOMS: atom_id res chain seq x y z
N MET A 1 -31.62 -9.32 -17.36
CA MET A 1 -31.57 -10.73 -16.91
C MET A 1 -31.87 -10.72 -15.42
N THR A 2 -33.11 -11.05 -15.03
CA THR A 2 -33.61 -10.93 -13.66
C THR A 2 -33.17 -12.13 -12.81
N MET A 3 -32.68 -11.88 -11.61
CA MET A 3 -32.31 -12.90 -10.62
C MET A 3 -33.56 -13.72 -10.23
N LYS A 4 -33.41 -15.03 -10.02
CA LYS A 4 -34.54 -15.89 -9.58
C LYS A 4 -34.65 -15.90 -8.06
N ASP A 5 -35.88 -15.93 -7.56
CA ASP A 5 -36.18 -16.03 -6.13
C ASP A 5 -35.73 -17.36 -5.52
N GLU A 6 -35.70 -18.43 -6.33
CA GLU A 6 -35.30 -19.77 -5.90
C GLU A 6 -34.35 -20.43 -6.91
N TYR A 7 -33.34 -21.12 -6.37
CA TYR A 7 -32.37 -21.89 -7.13
C TYR A 7 -32.30 -23.31 -6.56
N ASP A 8 -32.54 -24.30 -7.42
CA ASP A 8 -32.40 -25.71 -7.07
C ASP A 8 -30.93 -26.14 -7.14
N PHE A 9 -30.35 -26.43 -5.97
CA PHE A 9 -28.98 -26.92 -5.81
C PHE A 9 -28.91 -28.43 -5.51
N SER A 10 -29.99 -29.18 -5.71
CA SER A 10 -30.05 -30.63 -5.44
C SER A 10 -28.99 -31.44 -6.18
N LYS A 11 -28.54 -30.97 -7.34
CA LYS A 11 -27.46 -31.56 -8.16
C LYS A 11 -26.14 -30.79 -8.09
N ALA A 12 -26.04 -29.78 -7.23
CA ALA A 12 -24.82 -28.98 -7.11
C ALA A 12 -23.71 -29.82 -6.47
N LYS A 13 -22.54 -29.84 -7.10
CA LYS A 13 -21.35 -30.51 -6.58
C LYS A 13 -20.49 -29.49 -5.84
N ARG A 14 -20.18 -29.73 -4.56
CA ARG A 14 -19.26 -28.85 -3.82
C ARG A 14 -17.89 -28.85 -4.48
N GLY A 15 -17.45 -27.69 -4.97
CA GLY A 15 -16.07 -27.48 -5.42
C GLY A 15 -15.09 -27.60 -4.26
N ALA A 16 -13.81 -27.78 -4.58
CA ALA A 16 -12.76 -27.77 -3.57
C ALA A 16 -12.79 -26.44 -2.80
N VAL A 17 -12.84 -26.52 -1.47
CA VAL A 17 -12.69 -25.34 -0.62
C VAL A 17 -11.29 -24.78 -0.88
N ALA A 18 -11.21 -23.49 -1.20
CA ALA A 18 -9.93 -22.84 -1.46
C ALA A 18 -8.97 -23.10 -0.30
N SER A 19 -7.76 -23.58 -0.62
CA SER A 19 -6.75 -23.91 0.40
C SER A 19 -6.41 -22.66 1.21
N SER A 20 -6.45 -22.76 2.54
CA SER A 20 -6.08 -21.69 3.46
C SER A 20 -4.55 -21.55 3.62
N LYS A 21 -3.75 -21.95 2.63
CA LYS A 21 -2.29 -21.96 2.70
C LYS A 21 -1.79 -20.55 3.06
N GLY A 22 -1.09 -20.44 4.19
CA GLY A 22 -0.54 -19.17 4.70
C GLY A 22 -1.51 -18.31 5.51
N LYS A 23 -2.71 -18.80 5.86
CA LYS A 23 -3.67 -18.12 6.75
C LYS A 23 -3.94 -18.97 7.99
N THR A 24 -3.79 -18.36 9.16
CA THR A 24 -4.11 -18.99 10.46
C THR A 24 -5.48 -18.54 10.93
N ARG A 25 -6.34 -19.47 11.35
CA ARG A 25 -7.62 -19.14 11.96
C ARG A 25 -7.38 -18.74 13.42
N ILE A 26 -7.77 -17.54 13.78
CA ILE A 26 -7.66 -17.01 15.15
C ILE A 26 -9.02 -16.46 15.59
N THR A 27 -9.25 -16.40 16.90
CA THR A 27 -10.39 -15.71 17.50
C THR A 27 -9.89 -14.37 18.02
N ILE A 28 -10.47 -13.28 17.52
CA ILE A 28 -10.20 -11.91 17.97
C ILE A 28 -11.52 -11.17 18.09
N MET A 29 -11.59 -10.21 19.01
CA MET A 29 -12.68 -9.25 19.08
C MET A 29 -12.34 -8.08 18.16
N LEU A 30 -13.31 -7.64 17.36
CA LEU A 30 -13.22 -6.43 16.54
C LEU A 30 -14.47 -5.60 16.80
N ASP A 31 -14.32 -4.28 16.81
CA ASP A 31 -15.47 -3.39 16.94
C ASP A 31 -16.39 -3.51 15.73
N ASP A 32 -17.70 -3.40 15.96
CA ASP A 32 -18.71 -3.48 14.89
C ASP A 32 -18.42 -2.46 13.77
N ALA A 33 -17.96 -1.26 14.15
CA ALA A 33 -17.59 -0.21 13.20
C ALA A 33 -16.46 -0.65 12.24
N VAL A 34 -15.49 -1.43 12.73
CA VAL A 34 -14.39 -1.96 11.91
C VAL A 34 -14.91 -3.03 10.96
N ILE A 35 -15.80 -3.90 11.42
CA ILE A 35 -16.41 -4.95 10.60
C ILE A 35 -17.22 -4.34 9.46
N GLU A 36 -18.05 -3.34 9.77
CA GLU A 36 -18.91 -2.70 8.77
C GLU A 36 -18.10 -1.87 7.76
N ALA A 37 -17.07 -1.15 8.19
CA ALA A 37 -16.15 -0.47 7.27
C ALA A 37 -15.44 -1.46 6.35
N ALA A 38 -14.97 -2.60 6.87
CA ALA A 38 -14.33 -3.63 6.08
C ALA A 38 -15.29 -4.30 5.07
N ARG A 39 -16.56 -4.46 5.45
CA ARG A 39 -17.61 -5.00 4.56
C ARG A 39 -17.90 -4.04 3.41
N ALA A 40 -18.10 -2.76 3.69
CA ALA A 40 -18.36 -1.75 2.67
C ALA A 40 -17.20 -1.64 1.65
N LEU A 41 -15.96 -1.69 2.13
CA LEU A 41 -14.79 -1.64 1.25
C LEU A 41 -14.64 -2.91 0.40
N ALA A 42 -14.93 -4.06 0.99
CA ALA A 42 -14.92 -5.35 0.31
C ALA A 42 -15.94 -5.45 -0.84
N GLU A 43 -17.15 -4.93 -0.62
CA GLU A 43 -18.21 -4.90 -1.64
C GLU A 43 -17.80 -4.07 -2.86
N ASN A 44 -17.08 -2.96 -2.66
CA ASN A 44 -16.59 -2.11 -3.73
C ASN A 44 -15.47 -2.77 -4.56
N GLU A 45 -14.58 -3.54 -3.92
CA GLU A 45 -13.42 -4.15 -4.60
C GLU A 45 -13.65 -5.59 -5.09
N GLY A 46 -14.76 -6.22 -4.71
CA GLY A 46 -15.08 -7.59 -5.11
C GLY A 46 -14.26 -8.68 -4.39
N PHE A 47 -13.66 -8.34 -3.24
CA PHE A 47 -12.95 -9.30 -2.37
C PHE A 47 -13.71 -9.48 -1.04
N GLY A 48 -13.41 -10.53 -0.28
CA GLY A 48 -14.03 -10.71 1.05
C GLY A 48 -13.47 -9.74 2.11
N TYR A 49 -14.29 -9.32 3.07
CA TYR A 49 -13.91 -8.41 4.17
C TYR A 49 -12.69 -8.87 4.97
N GLN A 50 -12.48 -10.19 5.10
CA GLN A 50 -11.29 -10.75 5.75
C GLN A 50 -9.99 -10.40 5.01
N THR A 51 -10.03 -10.25 3.69
CA THR A 51 -8.87 -9.82 2.88
C THR A 51 -8.54 -8.37 3.16
N VAL A 52 -9.55 -7.51 3.23
CA VAL A 52 -9.39 -6.08 3.59
C VAL A 52 -8.69 -5.96 4.94
N ILE A 53 -9.23 -6.60 5.98
CA ILE A 53 -8.66 -6.58 7.34
C ILE A 53 -7.20 -7.03 7.34
N ASN A 54 -6.88 -8.16 6.70
CA ASN A 54 -5.53 -8.68 6.67
C ASN A 54 -4.55 -7.76 5.92
N ASN A 55 -4.98 -7.13 4.83
CA ASN A 55 -4.14 -6.21 4.08
C ASN A 55 -3.86 -4.94 4.87
N THR A 56 -4.87 -4.38 5.54
CA THR A 56 -4.70 -3.22 6.43
C THR A 56 -3.73 -3.53 7.56
N LEU A 57 -3.88 -4.68 8.23
CA LEU A 57 -2.94 -5.11 9.28
C LEU A 57 -1.53 -5.29 8.73
N ARG A 58 -1.38 -5.88 7.54
CA ARG A 58 -0.08 -6.06 6.89
C ARG A 58 0.58 -4.71 6.59
N GLN A 59 -0.17 -3.75 6.03
CA GLN A 59 0.36 -2.42 5.75
C GLN A 59 0.77 -1.70 7.03
N ALA A 60 -0.07 -1.70 8.06
CA ALA A 60 0.23 -1.10 9.34
C ALA A 60 1.51 -1.67 9.97
N LEU A 61 1.65 -3.00 9.97
CA LEU A 61 2.84 -3.66 10.53
C LEU A 61 4.10 -3.43 9.68
N LEU A 62 4.01 -3.42 8.36
CA LEU A 62 5.17 -3.11 7.50
C LEU A 62 5.61 -1.65 7.67
N SER A 63 4.66 -0.73 7.78
CA SER A 63 4.93 0.68 8.06
C SER A 63 5.55 0.86 9.44
N ASP A 64 5.06 0.16 10.46
CA ASP A 64 5.57 0.24 11.82
C ASP A 64 6.95 -0.42 11.98
N ILE A 65 7.19 -1.59 11.37
CA ILE A 65 8.54 -2.19 11.29
C ILE A 65 9.53 -1.23 10.61
N GLY A 66 9.07 -0.48 9.61
CA GLY A 66 9.86 0.60 8.98
C GLY A 66 10.14 1.80 9.90
N GLN A 67 9.37 2.01 10.97
CA GLN A 67 9.60 3.02 11.99
C GLN A 67 10.41 2.47 13.18
N VAL A 68 10.22 1.20 13.56
CA VAL A 68 11.00 0.51 14.60
C VAL A 68 12.46 0.35 14.17
N ALA A 69 12.72 0.10 12.88
CA ALA A 69 14.07 0.11 12.32
C ALA A 69 14.72 1.52 12.34
N LYS A 70 13.92 2.60 12.35
CA LYS A 70 14.40 3.99 12.48
C LYS A 70 14.59 4.40 13.94
N SER A 71 13.78 3.87 14.86
CA SER A 71 13.90 4.16 16.30
C SER A 71 15.02 3.36 16.98
N ALA A 72 15.45 2.22 16.41
CA ALA A 72 16.66 1.53 16.85
C ALA A 72 17.97 2.31 16.59
N GLN A 73 17.93 3.40 15.80
CA GLN A 73 19.03 4.36 15.65
C GLN A 73 18.87 5.63 16.52
N HIS A 74 17.87 5.71 17.40
CA HIS A 74 17.64 6.90 18.23
C HIS A 74 17.49 6.54 19.71
N GLY A 75 18.48 5.84 20.23
CA GLY A 75 18.81 5.88 21.65
C GLY A 75 19.91 6.91 21.91
N SER A 76 19.56 8.20 22.08
CA SER A 76 20.21 9.17 22.97
C SER A 76 19.69 10.58 22.68
N ALA A 77 19.59 11.40 23.72
CA ALA A 77 18.79 12.61 23.82
C ALA A 77 19.12 13.74 22.81
N THR A 78 18.13 14.63 22.68
CA THR A 78 18.15 16.04 22.23
C THR A 78 17.74 16.38 20.80
N THR A 79 16.82 17.35 20.75
CA THR A 79 16.61 18.35 19.68
C THR A 79 15.81 17.89 18.46
N GLY A 80 14.57 18.38 18.38
CA GLY A 80 13.71 18.19 17.23
C GLY A 80 14.32 18.70 15.93
N HIS A 81 14.05 18.01 14.84
CA HIS A 81 14.06 18.55 13.48
C HIS A 81 13.08 17.72 12.63
N LEU A 82 11.79 17.90 12.88
CA LEU A 82 10.87 18.01 11.74
C LEU A 82 11.36 19.27 11.01
N LYS A 83 12.12 19.12 9.92
CA LYS A 83 12.44 20.27 9.07
C LYS A 83 11.16 20.67 8.34
N THR A 84 10.35 21.45 9.03
CA THR A 84 9.29 22.28 8.48
C THR A 84 9.94 23.27 7.52
N GLY A 85 9.52 23.24 6.25
CA GLY A 85 9.88 24.26 5.25
C GLY A 85 10.95 23.80 4.26
N VAL A 86 10.52 23.25 3.12
CA VAL A 86 11.31 23.32 1.88
C VAL A 86 11.46 24.80 1.55
N THR A 87 12.67 25.34 1.61
CA THR A 87 12.89 26.76 1.30
C THR A 87 12.89 26.95 -0.22
N ALA A 88 12.46 28.12 -0.72
CA ALA A 88 12.43 28.39 -2.17
C ALA A 88 13.81 28.25 -2.84
N THR A 89 14.89 28.39 -2.07
CA THR A 89 16.27 28.14 -2.50
C THR A 89 16.58 26.67 -2.71
N ASP A 90 15.98 25.78 -1.92
CA ASP A 90 16.14 24.33 -2.07
C ASP A 90 15.43 23.85 -3.33
N LEU A 91 14.24 24.40 -3.63
CA LEU A 91 13.49 24.08 -4.84
C LEU A 91 14.24 24.54 -6.10
N LYS A 92 14.77 25.77 -6.12
CA LYS A 92 15.63 26.25 -7.22
C LYS A 92 16.88 25.41 -7.42
N SER A 93 17.48 24.94 -6.33
CA SER A 93 18.67 24.09 -6.40
C SER A 93 18.34 22.71 -6.97
N LEU A 94 17.15 22.20 -6.69
CA LEU A 94 16.67 20.92 -7.23
C LEU A 94 16.28 21.03 -8.71
N GLU A 95 15.60 22.12 -9.09
CA GLU A 95 15.29 22.43 -10.50
C GLU A 95 16.57 22.52 -11.35
N LYS A 96 17.61 23.20 -10.84
CA LYS A 96 18.90 23.28 -11.52
C LYS A 96 19.53 21.90 -11.70
N LYS A 97 19.54 21.07 -10.66
CA LYS A 97 20.06 19.69 -10.74
C LYS A 97 19.29 18.82 -11.73
N LEU A 98 17.97 18.99 -11.81
CA LEU A 98 17.14 18.27 -12.78
C LEU A 98 17.44 18.71 -14.22
N ALA A 99 17.61 20.02 -14.45
CA ALA A 99 17.96 20.56 -15.75
C ALA A 99 19.36 20.08 -16.21
N ASP A 100 20.34 20.07 -15.32
CA ASP A 100 21.68 19.56 -15.60
C ASP A 100 21.63 18.07 -15.97
N ALA A 101 20.89 17.26 -15.21
CA ALA A 101 20.71 15.84 -15.50
C ALA A 101 20.02 15.59 -16.85
N LEU A 102 19.01 16.39 -17.21
CA LEU A 102 18.34 16.30 -18.51
C LEU A 102 19.26 16.68 -19.67
N SER A 103 20.12 17.69 -19.48
CA SER A 103 21.11 18.07 -20.49
C SER A 103 22.19 17.01 -20.69
N GLU A 104 22.63 16.34 -19.62
CA GLU A 104 23.59 15.24 -19.70
C GLU A 104 22.96 14.02 -20.40
N ILE A 105 21.70 13.69 -20.08
CA ILE A 105 20.96 12.61 -20.76
C ILE A 105 20.83 12.93 -22.25
N ARG A 106 20.48 14.17 -22.61
CA ARG A 106 20.38 14.58 -24.01
C ARG A 106 21.73 14.52 -24.73
N ARG A 107 22.82 14.93 -24.06
CA ARG A 107 24.19 14.83 -24.59
C ARG A 107 24.65 13.39 -24.79
N VAL A 108 24.21 12.48 -23.93
CA VAL A 108 24.51 11.05 -24.02
C VAL A 108 23.66 10.35 -25.08
N MET A 109 22.44 10.84 -25.36
CA MET A 109 21.52 10.23 -26.32
C MET A 109 21.57 10.81 -27.75
N GLU A 110 22.10 12.01 -27.96
CA GLU A 110 22.34 12.58 -29.29
C GLU A 110 23.85 12.73 -29.52
N PRO A 111 24.60 11.68 -29.93
CA PRO A 111 25.94 11.87 -30.44
C PRO A 111 25.83 12.66 -31.74
N ASP A 112 26.53 13.79 -31.83
CA ASP A 112 26.61 14.61 -33.04
C ASP A 112 26.68 13.74 -34.32
N VAL A 113 25.62 13.82 -35.13
CA VAL A 113 25.76 13.70 -36.57
C VAL A 113 26.54 14.95 -36.99
N ARG A 114 27.86 14.79 -37.09
CA ARG A 114 28.76 15.80 -37.68
C ARG A 114 28.30 16.11 -39.12
N PRO A 115 28.32 17.37 -39.60
CA PRO A 115 28.43 17.61 -41.04
C PRO A 115 29.77 17.09 -41.57
#